data_AF-A0A0S7EH60-F1
#
_entry.id   AF-A0A0S7EH60-F1
#
_cell.length_a   1.000
_cell.length_b   1.000
_cell.length_c   1.000
_cell.angle_alpha   90.00
_cell.angle_beta   90.00
_cell.angle_gamma   90.00
#
_symmetry.space_group_name_H-M   'P 1'
#
loop_
_entity.id
_entity.type
_entity.pdbx_description
1 polymer ?
#
loop_
_entity_poly.entity_id
_entity_poly.type
_entity_poly.pdbx_seq_one_letter_code
_entity_poly.pdbx_strand_id
1 'polypeptide(L)'
;NLLLEFNRRQRKNIWLETHIWHAKRFHMVKKWGYCLGVRPTYKCYRPCYRAMSSHCLLQDLSYYCCIELKGEEDKLLAALTQLTCKEAGPTFAAAMFLSGARQGSVTVYRAGRYPADPLG
;
A
#
# COMPACT_ATOMS: atom_id res chain seq x y z
N ASN A 1 12.47 -31.16 -6.36
CA ASN A 1 12.44 -30.31 -5.15
C ASN A 1 11.55 -29.09 -5.44
N LEU A 2 10.39 -29.00 -4.76
CA LEU A 2 9.35 -28.00 -5.05
C LEU A 2 9.80 -26.56 -4.74
N LEU A 3 10.59 -26.38 -3.67
CA LEU A 3 11.09 -25.07 -3.26
C LEU A 3 12.01 -24.46 -4.34
N LEU A 4 12.87 -25.26 -4.95
CA LEU A 4 13.74 -24.82 -6.04
C LEU A 4 12.94 -24.35 -7.26
N GLU A 5 11.81 -25.02 -7.55
CA GLU A 5 10.93 -24.61 -8.65
C GLU A 5 10.23 -23.29 -8.34
N PHE A 6 9.75 -23.10 -7.11
CA PHE A 6 9.16 -21.83 -6.67
C PHE A 6 10.18 -20.69 -6.75
N ASN A 7 11.40 -20.89 -6.25
CA ASN A 7 12.47 -19.92 -6.36
C ASN A 7 12.79 -19.56 -7.82
N ARG A 8 12.77 -20.54 -8.74
CA ARG A 8 12.95 -20.29 -10.18
C ARG A 8 11.82 -19.43 -10.76
N ARG A 9 10.56 -19.69 -10.37
CA ARG A 9 9.37 -18.96 -10.85
C ARG A 9 9.31 -17.52 -10.29
N GLN A 10 9.75 -17.30 -9.05
CA GLN A 10 9.80 -15.99 -8.40
C GLN A 10 10.78 -15.01 -9.07
N ARG A 11 11.74 -15.49 -9.88
CA ARG A 11 12.66 -14.62 -10.64
C ARG A 11 11.95 -13.70 -11.65
N LYS A 12 10.75 -14.07 -12.11
CA LYS A 12 10.00 -13.29 -13.12
C LYS A 12 9.02 -12.30 -12.51
N ASN A 13 8.40 -12.64 -11.38
CA ASN A 13 7.46 -11.77 -10.66
C ASN A 13 7.61 -12.04 -9.17
N ILE A 14 7.45 -10.99 -8.36
CA ILE A 14 7.46 -11.08 -6.91
C ILE A 14 6.20 -11.83 -6.46
N TRP A 15 6.41 -12.85 -5.66
CA TRP A 15 5.34 -13.58 -4.97
C TRP A 15 5.38 -13.18 -3.51
N LEU A 16 4.26 -12.67 -3.01
CA LEU A 16 4.07 -12.48 -1.57
C LEU A 16 4.13 -13.83 -0.85
N GLU A 17 4.36 -13.80 0.45
CA GLU A 17 4.46 -14.97 1.31
C GLU A 17 3.19 -15.84 1.23
N THR A 18 2.03 -15.19 1.06
CA THR A 18 0.72 -15.85 0.94
C THR A 18 0.38 -16.27 -0.51
N HIS A 19 1.29 -16.07 -1.48
CA HIS A 19 0.99 -16.21 -2.92
C HIS A 19 0.41 -17.57 -3.27
N ILE A 20 0.96 -18.66 -2.74
CA ILE A 20 0.48 -20.02 -3.04
C ILE A 20 -0.94 -20.22 -2.55
N TRP A 21 -1.32 -19.63 -1.42
CA TRP A 21 -2.68 -19.70 -0.90
C TRP A 21 -3.66 -18.96 -1.81
N HIS A 22 -3.30 -17.75 -2.24
CA HIS A 22 -4.08 -16.93 -3.17
C HIS A 22 -4.18 -17.56 -4.56
N ALA A 23 -3.09 -18.07 -5.11
CA ALA A 23 -3.05 -18.69 -6.44
C ALA A 23 -3.97 -19.92 -6.56
N LYS A 24 -4.26 -20.60 -5.44
CA LYS A 24 -5.21 -21.72 -5.40
C LYS A 24 -6.68 -21.28 -5.37
N ARG A 25 -6.99 -20.02 -5.04
CA ARG A 25 -8.35 -19.53 -4.73
C ARG A 25 -8.79 -18.31 -5.52
N PHE A 26 -7.84 -17.64 -6.19
CA PHE A 26 -8.06 -16.40 -6.90
C PHE A 26 -7.49 -16.49 -8.31
N HIS A 27 -8.10 -15.76 -9.24
CA HIS A 27 -7.50 -15.45 -10.52
C HIS A 27 -6.32 -14.49 -10.30
N MET A 28 -5.12 -14.92 -10.69
CA MET A 28 -3.89 -14.16 -10.48
C MET A 28 -3.57 -13.27 -11.67
N VAL A 29 -3.11 -12.04 -11.41
CA VAL A 29 -2.70 -11.06 -12.42
C VAL A 29 -1.30 -10.53 -12.10
N LYS A 30 -0.53 -10.17 -13.14
CA LYS A 30 0.79 -9.56 -12.99
C LYS A 30 0.66 -8.05 -13.05
N LYS A 31 1.01 -7.35 -11.96
CA LYS A 31 0.94 -5.89 -11.85
C LYS A 31 2.10 -5.37 -11.01
N TRP A 32 2.72 -4.28 -11.46
CA TRP A 32 3.81 -3.58 -10.74
C TRP A 32 4.95 -4.51 -10.29
N GLY A 33 5.26 -5.54 -11.07
CA GLY A 33 6.27 -6.56 -10.73
C GLY A 33 5.77 -7.69 -9.83
N TYR A 34 4.57 -7.59 -9.24
CA TYR A 34 3.96 -8.61 -8.39
C TYR A 34 2.98 -9.52 -9.15
N CYS A 35 2.74 -10.71 -8.61
CA CYS A 35 1.66 -11.60 -9.03
C CYS A 35 0.57 -11.67 -7.93
N LEU A 36 -0.53 -10.94 -8.13
CA LEU A 36 -1.57 -10.66 -7.12
C LEU A 36 -2.92 -11.29 -7.50
N GLY A 37 -3.73 -11.66 -6.51
CA GLY A 37 -5.10 -12.13 -6.73
C GLY A 37 -6.05 -10.98 -7.03
N VAL A 38 -6.74 -10.99 -8.17
CA VAL A 38 -7.68 -9.91 -8.56
C VAL A 38 -9.13 -10.23 -8.22
N ARG A 39 -9.53 -11.49 -8.36
CA ARG A 39 -10.91 -11.93 -8.14
C ARG A 39 -10.92 -13.37 -7.64
N PRO A 40 -11.74 -13.71 -6.63
CA PRO A 40 -11.93 -15.09 -6.22
C PRO A 40 -12.50 -15.94 -7.36
N THR A 41 -12.13 -17.22 -7.40
CA THR A 41 -12.69 -18.18 -8.35
C THR A 41 -14.16 -18.47 -8.06
N TYR A 42 -14.55 -18.44 -6.78
CA TYR A 42 -15.95 -18.55 -6.34
C TYR A 42 -16.72 -17.23 -6.54
N LYS A 43 -18.03 -17.32 -6.80
CA LYS A 43 -18.91 -16.15 -6.94
C LYS A 43 -19.29 -15.59 -5.56
N CYS A 44 -18.40 -14.85 -4.91
CA CYS A 44 -18.64 -14.27 -3.59
C CYS A 44 -18.78 -12.73 -3.55
N TYR A 45 -19.08 -12.04 -4.66
CA TYR A 45 -19.25 -10.58 -4.65
C TYR A 45 -20.27 -10.09 -3.60
N ARG A 46 -21.52 -10.59 -3.62
CA ARG A 46 -22.55 -10.21 -2.64
C ARG A 46 -22.23 -10.68 -1.21
N PRO A 47 -21.76 -11.94 -0.98
CA PRO A 47 -21.27 -12.36 0.32
C PRO A 47 -20.15 -11.47 0.89
N CYS A 48 -19.14 -11.12 0.09
CA CYS A 48 -18.04 -10.24 0.51
C CYS A 48 -18.56 -8.85 0.89
N TYR A 49 -19.47 -8.27 0.09
CA TYR A 49 -20.08 -6.99 0.40
C TYR A 49 -20.85 -7.02 1.73
N ARG A 50 -21.66 -8.06 1.97
CA ARG A 50 -22.34 -8.24 3.27
C ARG A 50 -21.35 -8.43 4.42
N ALA A 51 -20.28 -9.19 4.18
CA ALA A 51 -19.25 -9.42 5.18
C ALA A 51 -18.49 -8.14 5.56
N MET A 52 -18.35 -7.17 4.66
CA MET A 52 -17.75 -5.86 4.98
C MET A 52 -18.58 -5.06 6.01
N SER A 53 -19.89 -5.30 6.10
CA SER A 53 -20.76 -4.56 7.03
C SER A 53 -21.15 -5.34 8.28
N SER A 54 -21.43 -6.65 8.14
CA SER A 54 -22.04 -7.45 9.22
C SER A 54 -21.19 -8.63 9.67
N HIS A 55 -20.03 -8.88 9.04
CA HIS A 55 -19.12 -9.95 9.42
C HIS A 55 -17.66 -9.46 9.35
N CYS A 56 -16.73 -10.39 9.14
CA CYS A 56 -15.31 -10.09 9.00
C CYS A 56 -14.84 -10.41 7.58
N LEU A 57 -14.00 -9.53 7.03
CA LEU A 57 -13.30 -9.73 5.77
C LEU A 57 -11.86 -9.24 5.93
N LEU A 58 -10.89 -9.99 5.41
CA LEU A 58 -9.48 -9.62 5.42
C LEU A 58 -8.95 -9.55 3.99
N GLN A 59 -8.00 -8.66 3.76
CA GLN A 59 -7.28 -8.51 2.49
C GLN A 59 -5.78 -8.57 2.74
N ASP A 60 -5.04 -9.16 1.80
CA ASP A 60 -3.59 -9.10 1.80
C ASP A 60 -3.12 -7.87 1.01
N LEU A 61 -2.50 -6.93 1.73
CA LEU A 61 -1.96 -5.68 1.21
C LEU A 61 -0.44 -5.59 1.40
N SER A 62 0.24 -6.73 1.57
CA SER A 62 1.67 -6.79 1.91
C SER A 62 2.61 -6.26 0.80
N TYR A 63 2.06 -5.88 -0.36
CA TYR A 63 2.80 -5.24 -1.44
C TYR A 63 3.07 -3.74 -1.20
N TYR A 64 2.48 -3.12 -0.16
CA TYR A 64 2.86 -1.77 0.24
C TYR A 64 4.27 -1.76 0.84
N CYS A 65 5.15 -0.95 0.25
CA CYS A 65 6.49 -0.74 0.77
C CYS A 65 6.50 0.37 1.82
N CYS A 66 7.32 0.20 2.85
CA CYS A 66 7.56 1.21 3.87
C CYS A 66 8.89 1.92 3.61
N ILE A 67 8.90 3.25 3.73
CA ILE A 67 10.11 4.06 3.72
C ILE A 67 10.29 4.62 5.13
N GLU A 68 11.37 4.22 5.80
CA GLU A 68 11.73 4.74 7.12
C GLU A 68 12.62 5.97 6.96
N LEU A 69 12.24 7.08 7.63
CA LEU A 69 13.02 8.31 7.68
C LEU A 69 13.48 8.54 9.12
N LYS A 70 14.78 8.75 9.30
CA LYS A 70 15.39 8.96 10.62
C LYS A 70 16.20 10.25 10.63
N GLY A 71 15.95 11.12 11.60
CA GLY A 71 16.62 12.41 11.73
C GLY A 71 15.95 13.30 12.78
N GLU A 72 16.44 14.53 12.89
CA GLU A 72 15.81 15.58 13.71
C GLU A 72 14.45 15.96 13.13
N GLU A 73 13.45 16.13 14.01
CA GLU A 73 12.07 16.40 13.63
C GLU A 73 11.95 17.64 12.74
N ASP A 74 12.55 18.76 13.13
CA ASP A 74 12.48 20.02 12.39
C ASP A 74 13.00 19.89 10.95
N LYS A 75 14.09 19.13 10.75
CA LYS A 75 14.69 18.90 9.43
C LYS A 75 13.79 18.02 8.56
N LEU A 76 13.22 16.97 9.14
CA LEU A 76 12.28 16.08 8.46
C LEU A 76 11.01 16.84 8.05
N LEU A 77 10.44 17.62 8.96
CA LEU A 77 9.25 18.42 8.69
C LEU A 77 9.51 19.50 7.63
N ALA A 78 10.66 20.17 7.68
CA ALA A 78 11.03 21.14 6.66
C ALA A 78 11.12 20.51 5.26
N ALA A 79 11.70 19.31 5.14
CA ALA A 79 11.79 18.60 3.87
C ALA A 79 10.42 18.08 3.38
N LEU A 80 9.65 17.43 4.27
CA LEU A 80 8.34 16.85 3.93
C LEU A 80 7.27 17.91 3.62
N THR A 81 7.40 19.11 4.18
CA THR A 81 6.51 20.23 3.86
C THR A 81 6.65 20.67 2.41
N GLN A 82 7.83 20.52 1.79
CA GLN A 82 8.00 20.86 0.37
C GLN A 82 7.22 19.94 -0.57
N LEU A 83 6.85 18.74 -0.09
CA LEU A 83 6.12 17.73 -0.85
C LEU A 83 4.61 17.76 -0.62
N THR A 84 4.11 18.62 0.29
CA THR A 84 2.69 18.69 0.65
C THR A 84 2.19 20.13 0.60
N CYS A 85 0.88 20.33 0.52
CA CYS A 85 0.27 21.65 0.52
C CYS A 85 -0.92 21.71 1.48
N LYS A 86 -1.04 22.81 2.24
CA LYS A 86 -2.16 23.05 3.16
C LYS A 86 -3.50 23.20 2.45
N GLU A 87 -3.49 23.63 1.19
CA GLU A 87 -4.70 23.75 0.37
C GLU A 87 -5.23 22.38 -0.09
N ALA A 88 -4.38 21.36 -0.17
CA ALA A 88 -4.76 20.00 -0.55
C ALA A 88 -5.30 19.17 0.62
N GLY A 89 -5.07 19.60 1.86
CA GLY A 89 -5.47 18.88 3.08
C GLY A 89 -4.43 18.99 4.20
N PRO A 90 -4.51 18.10 5.20
CA PRO A 90 -3.52 18.00 6.27
C PRO A 90 -2.12 17.74 5.72
N THR A 91 -1.09 18.32 6.35
CA THR A 91 0.32 18.06 6.03
C THR A 91 0.96 17.17 7.09
N PHE A 92 2.18 16.67 6.85
CA PHE A 92 2.94 15.93 7.86
C PHE A 92 3.15 16.70 9.18
N ALA A 93 3.17 18.04 9.11
CA ALA A 93 3.33 18.91 10.28
C ALA A 93 2.01 19.21 11.03
N ALA A 94 0.89 18.59 10.65
CA ALA A 94 -0.36 18.77 11.37
C ALA A 94 -0.23 18.24 12.81
N ALA A 95 -0.67 19.03 13.80
CA ALA A 95 -0.54 18.69 15.22
C ALA A 95 -1.13 17.30 15.57
N MET A 96 -2.16 16.86 14.85
CA MET A 96 -2.76 15.53 15.03
C MET A 96 -1.84 14.36 14.65
N PHE A 97 -0.83 14.58 13.80
CA PHE A 97 0.13 13.55 13.37
C PHE A 97 1.42 13.58 14.19
N LEU A 98 1.86 14.76 14.65
CA LEU A 98 3.10 14.93 15.43
C LEU A 98 3.09 14.15 16.76
N SER A 99 1.92 14.03 17.39
CA SER A 99 1.79 13.27 18.65
C SER A 99 2.09 11.78 18.54
N GLY A 100 2.10 11.21 17.33
CA GLY A 100 2.21 9.77 17.09
C GLY A 100 0.99 8.95 17.52
N ALA A 101 -0.04 9.57 18.11
CA ALA A 101 -1.24 8.88 18.58
C ALA A 101 -2.12 8.33 17.43
N ARG A 102 -1.96 8.86 16.21
CA ARG A 102 -2.73 8.49 15.01
C ARG A 102 -1.83 8.53 13.78
N GLN A 103 -2.12 7.65 12.82
CA GLN A 103 -1.56 7.77 11.48
C GLN A 103 -2.26 8.88 10.68
N GLY A 104 -1.52 9.54 9.81
CA GLY A 104 -2.04 10.49 8.84
C GLY A 104 -1.98 9.95 7.41
N SER A 105 -2.88 10.43 6.55
CA SER A 105 -2.82 10.23 5.11
C SER A 105 -2.80 11.60 4.44
N VAL A 106 -1.82 11.79 3.56
CA VAL A 106 -1.57 13.06 2.86
C VAL A 106 -1.20 12.74 1.42
N THR A 107 -1.62 13.61 0.49
CA THR A 107 -1.21 13.52 -0.92
C THR A 107 0.12 14.22 -1.11
N VAL A 108 1.04 13.55 -1.79
CA VAL A 108 2.40 14.00 -2.01
C VAL A 108 2.57 14.51 -3.44
N TYR A 109 3.32 15.59 -3.59
CA TYR A 109 3.66 16.23 -4.85
C TYR A 109 5.17 16.24 -5.05
N ARG A 110 5.61 16.43 -6.28
CA ARG A 110 7.02 16.79 -6.53
C ARG A 110 7.33 18.09 -5.77
N ALA A 111 8.51 18.17 -5.16
CA ALA A 111 8.90 19.27 -4.28
C ALA A 111 8.66 20.65 -4.93
N GLY A 112 7.88 21.50 -4.25
CA GLY A 112 7.56 22.86 -4.70
C GLY A 112 6.74 22.94 -6.00
N ARG A 113 6.13 21.84 -6.46
CA ARG A 113 5.37 21.80 -7.71
C ARG A 113 3.86 21.89 -7.55
N TYR A 114 3.32 21.89 -6.33
CA TYR A 114 1.88 22.07 -6.11
C TYR A 114 1.34 23.30 -6.87
N PRO A 115 0.21 23.20 -7.59
CA PRO A 115 -0.69 22.04 -7.73
C PRO A 115 -0.30 21.04 -8.85
N ALA A 116 0.80 21.26 -9.56
CA ALA A 116 1.31 20.39 -10.61
C ALA A 116 2.08 19.16 -10.05
N ASP A 117 2.18 18.10 -10.87
CA ASP A 117 2.93 16.87 -10.58
C ASP A 117 2.57 16.14 -9.26
N PRO A 118 1.32 15.71 -9.08
CA PRO A 118 0.96 14.83 -7.97
C PRO A 118 1.65 13.46 -8.13
N LEU A 119 2.15 12.91 -7.03
CA LEU A 119 2.77 11.59 -6.98
C LEU A 119 1.81 10.51 -6.45
N GLY A 120 0.82 10.91 -5.66
CA GLY A 120 -0.14 10.02 -4.98
C GLY A 120 -0.40 10.46 -3.56
#